data_AF-A0A847NR43-F1
#
_entry.id   AF-A0A847NR43-F1
#
_cell.length_a   1.000
_cell.length_b   1.000
_cell.length_c   1.000
_cell.angle_alpha   90.00
_cell.angle_beta   90.00
_cell.angle_gamma   90.00
#
_symmetry.space_group_name_H-M   'P 1'
#
loop_
_entity.id
_entity.type
_entity.pdbx_description
1 polymer ?
#
loop_
_entity_poly.entity_id
_entity_poly.type
_entity_poly.pdbx_seq_one_letter_code
_entity_poly.pdbx_strand_id
1 'polypeptide(L)'
;GDDIYLFNKGDGADTIYDESGNDTIRFGEGITKEDVIFTRANNNLSIKYGDDSISISNHFYSNSAIEKIYLSDESFITRDQINKVIQDLNSYANDNAINLNNPDNFKNNPDIMQIYANGWGK
;
A
#
# COMPACT_ATOMS: atom_id res chain seq x y z
N GLY A 1 7.80 12.43 -13.07
CA GLY A 1 7.22 13.38 -14.02
C GLY A 1 6.03 13.97 -13.33
N ASP A 2 4.84 14.03 -13.92
CA ASP A 2 3.64 13.67 -13.15
C ASP A 2 3.12 12.43 -13.88
N ASP A 3 3.28 11.26 -13.29
CA ASP A 3 3.13 9.97 -13.98
C ASP A 3 1.94 9.17 -13.44
N ILE A 4 1.37 8.33 -14.32
CA ILE A 4 0.32 7.38 -13.97
C ILE A 4 0.80 5.96 -14.28
N TYR A 5 0.93 5.16 -13.23
CA TYR A 5 1.28 3.74 -13.30
C TYR A 5 0.00 2.89 -13.18
N LEU A 6 -0.24 2.02 -14.16
CA LEU A 6 -1.41 1.14 -14.18
C LEU A 6 -1.00 -0.28 -13.76
N PHE A 7 -1.74 -0.87 -12.82
CA PHE A 7 -1.53 -2.25 -12.39
C PHE A 7 -2.84 -3.04 -12.35
N ASN A 8 -2.78 -4.30 -12.78
CA ASN A 8 -3.86 -5.27 -12.81
C ASN A 8 -3.44 -6.56 -12.09
N LYS A 9 -4.42 -7.43 -11.81
CA LYS A 9 -4.14 -8.79 -11.34
C LYS A 9 -3.37 -9.57 -12.40
N GLY A 10 -2.29 -10.24 -12.00
CA GLY A 10 -1.43 -11.04 -12.88
C GLY A 10 -0.24 -10.30 -13.48
N ASP A 11 0.01 -9.03 -13.10
CA ASP A 11 1.20 -8.29 -13.53
C ASP A 11 2.49 -8.81 -12.86
N GLY A 12 2.36 -9.56 -11.76
CA GLY A 12 3.47 -10.22 -11.08
C GLY A 12 4.13 -9.31 -10.04
N ALA A 13 5.46 -9.25 -10.06
CA ALA A 13 6.25 -8.53 -9.07
C ALA A 13 7.06 -7.41 -9.73
N ASP A 14 6.60 -6.18 -9.56
CA ASP A 14 7.13 -5.00 -10.23
C ASP A 14 7.87 -4.06 -9.27
N THR A 15 8.73 -3.21 -9.84
CA THR A 15 9.44 -2.18 -9.09
C THR A 15 9.31 -0.83 -9.78
N ILE A 16 8.92 0.19 -9.01
CA ILE A 16 8.86 1.58 -9.44
C ILE A 16 10.08 2.33 -8.89
N TYR A 17 10.73 3.06 -9.77
CA TYR A 17 11.77 4.03 -9.45
C TYR A 17 11.29 5.40 -9.89
N ASP A 18 10.99 6.26 -8.92
CA ASP A 18 10.59 7.64 -9.16
C ASP A 18 11.46 8.60 -8.35
N GLU A 19 11.63 9.82 -8.85
CA GLU A 19 12.49 10.85 -8.30
C GLU A 19 11.73 12.16 -7.98
N SER A 20 10.67 12.48 -8.74
CA SER A 20 9.96 13.76 -8.64
C SER A 20 8.63 13.74 -9.38
N GLY A 21 7.59 14.32 -8.76
CA GLY A 21 6.26 14.38 -9.35
C GLY A 21 5.14 14.37 -8.34
N ASN A 22 3.92 14.47 -8.87
CA ASN A 22 2.69 14.06 -8.22
C ASN A 22 2.15 12.81 -8.91
N ASP A 23 2.75 11.68 -8.56
CA ASP A 23 2.62 10.42 -9.27
C ASP A 23 1.50 9.57 -8.68
N THR A 24 0.82 8.83 -9.56
CA THR A 24 -0.38 8.08 -9.22
C THR A 24 -0.26 6.63 -9.64
N ILE A 25 -0.60 5.70 -8.74
CA ILE A 25 -0.95 4.33 -9.12
C ILE A 25 -2.45 4.25 -9.36
N ARG A 26 -2.88 3.61 -10.44
CA ARG A 26 -4.28 3.20 -10.65
C ARG A 26 -4.35 1.68 -10.74
N PHE A 27 -5.14 1.09 -9.86
CA PHE A 27 -5.48 -0.33 -9.94
C PHE A 27 -6.66 -0.54 -10.89
N GLY A 28 -6.56 -1.59 -11.70
CA GLY A 28 -7.66 -2.09 -12.53
C GLY A 28 -8.76 -2.76 -11.73
N GLU A 29 -9.78 -3.23 -12.44
CA GLU A 29 -10.94 -3.88 -11.84
C GLU A 29 -10.57 -5.14 -11.05
N GLY A 30 -11.40 -5.43 -10.04
CA GLY A 30 -11.28 -6.65 -9.24
C GLY A 30 -10.23 -6.57 -8.14
N ILE A 31 -9.48 -5.48 -7.99
CA ILE A 31 -8.63 -5.20 -6.83
C ILE A 31 -9.42 -4.32 -5.87
N THR A 32 -9.70 -4.79 -4.65
CA THR A 32 -10.41 -4.01 -3.63
C THR A 32 -9.46 -3.50 -2.56
N LYS A 33 -9.94 -2.57 -1.73
CA LYS A 33 -9.17 -2.05 -0.58
C LYS A 33 -8.71 -3.15 0.39
N GLU A 34 -9.51 -4.23 0.53
CA GLU A 34 -9.17 -5.39 1.36
C GLU A 34 -8.13 -6.31 0.72
N ASP A 35 -7.96 -6.25 -0.60
CA ASP A 35 -6.91 -7.00 -1.30
C ASP A 35 -5.53 -6.37 -1.10
N VAL A 36 -5.48 -5.05 -0.84
CA VAL A 36 -4.24 -4.26 -0.84
C VAL A 36 -3.62 -4.16 0.55
N ILE A 37 -2.38 -4.63 0.68
CA ILE A 37 -1.59 -4.59 1.91
C ILE A 37 -0.35 -3.72 1.68
N PHE A 38 -0.16 -2.73 2.54
CA PHE A 38 1.02 -1.86 2.57
C PHE A 38 2.00 -2.28 3.66
N THR A 39 3.27 -2.43 3.31
CA THR A 39 4.35 -2.68 4.26
C THR A 39 5.56 -1.82 3.94
N ARG A 40 6.33 -1.45 4.97
CA ARG A 40 7.58 -0.73 4.82
C ARG A 40 8.75 -1.69 5.00
N ALA A 41 9.67 -1.71 4.03
CA ALA A 41 10.94 -2.41 4.13
C ALA A 41 12.07 -1.42 3.91
N ASN A 42 12.82 -1.08 4.97
CA ASN A 42 13.80 0.02 4.96
C ASN A 42 13.16 1.34 4.49
N ASN A 43 13.59 1.86 3.34
CA ASN A 43 13.04 3.09 2.74
C ASN A 43 12.06 2.81 1.59
N ASN A 44 11.73 1.54 1.35
CA ASN A 44 10.85 1.13 0.26
C ASN A 44 9.44 0.87 0.78
N LEU A 45 8.45 1.25 -0.02
CA LEU A 45 7.06 0.85 0.17
C LEU A 45 6.82 -0.42 -0.65
N SER A 46 6.31 -1.46 0.00
CA SER A 46 5.84 -2.67 -0.67
C SER A 46 4.32 -2.71 -0.59
N ILE A 47 3.71 -2.88 -1.75
CA ILE A 47 2.27 -3.03 -1.94
C ILE A 47 2.04 -4.48 -2.41
N LYS A 48 1.22 -5.24 -1.70
CA LYS A 48 0.80 -6.58 -2.13
C LYS A 48 -0.69 -6.58 -2.43
N TYR A 49 -1.08 -7.28 -3.50
CA TYR A 49 -2.48 -7.45 -3.87
C TYR A 49 -2.65 -8.81 -4.57
N GLY A 50 -3.36 -9.74 -3.92
CA GLY A 50 -3.40 -11.13 -4.38
C GLY A 50 -2.02 -11.79 -4.34
N ASP A 51 -1.60 -12.34 -5.49
CA ASP A 51 -0.27 -12.93 -5.71
C ASP A 51 0.75 -11.93 -6.30
N ASP A 52 0.29 -10.70 -6.58
CA ASP A 52 1.07 -9.64 -7.21
C ASP A 52 1.66 -8.67 -6.18
N SER A 53 2.69 -7.93 -6.58
CA SER A 53 3.32 -6.93 -5.73
C SER A 53 3.99 -5.81 -6.49
N ILE A 54 4.01 -4.63 -5.87
CA ILE A 54 4.75 -3.45 -6.33
C ILE A 54 5.72 -3.04 -5.23
N SER A 55 6.98 -2.84 -5.58
CA SER A 55 7.98 -2.22 -4.71
C SER A 55 8.30 -0.81 -5.21
N ILE A 56 8.06 0.20 -4.39
CA ILE A 56 8.42 1.59 -4.70
C ILE A 56 9.72 1.92 -3.95
N SER A 57 10.78 2.14 -4.71
CA SER A 57 12.11 2.44 -4.17
C SER A 57 12.14 3.80 -3.47
N ASN A 58 12.79 3.89 -2.31
CA ASN A 58 13.02 5.14 -1.58
C ASN A 58 11.76 5.97 -1.25
N HIS A 59 10.58 5.35 -1.24
CA HIS A 59 9.29 6.00 -0.96
C HIS A 59 9.25 6.81 0.34
N PHE A 60 9.97 6.37 1.36
CA PHE A 60 10.02 7.05 2.66
C PHE A 60 11.18 8.04 2.80
N TYR A 61 11.98 8.23 1.75
CA TYR A 61 13.16 9.11 1.76
C TYR A 61 12.96 10.40 0.96
N SER A 62 12.34 10.34 -0.23
CA SER A 62 12.07 11.53 -1.07
C SER A 62 10.67 12.08 -0.83
N ASN A 63 10.39 13.28 -1.34
CA ASN A 63 9.05 13.87 -1.29
C ASN A 63 8.11 13.40 -2.43
N SER A 64 8.59 12.54 -3.33
CA SER A 64 7.97 12.27 -4.63
C SER A 64 8.24 10.83 -5.05
N ALA A 65 7.43 9.88 -4.61
CA ALA A 65 7.67 8.49 -5.00
C ALA A 65 6.39 7.84 -5.50
N ILE A 66 5.30 8.01 -4.74
CA ILE A 66 3.90 7.85 -5.18
C ILE A 66 3.05 8.67 -4.19
N GLU A 67 2.25 9.59 -4.70
CA GLU A 67 1.47 10.51 -3.87
C GLU A 67 0.06 9.99 -3.64
N LYS A 68 -0.47 9.24 -4.61
CA LYS A 68 -1.85 8.74 -4.57
C LYS A 68 -2.01 7.39 -5.25
N ILE A 69 -2.88 6.56 -4.69
CA ILE A 69 -3.31 5.29 -5.28
C ILE A 69 -4.83 5.33 -5.43
N TYR A 70 -5.34 4.96 -6.60
CA TYR A 70 -6.76 4.79 -6.87
C TYR A 70 -7.09 3.32 -7.12
N LEU A 71 -8.28 2.91 -6.66
CA LEU A 71 -8.95 1.70 -7.08
C LEU A 71 -9.87 2.00 -8.28
N SER A 72 -10.38 0.95 -8.92
CA SER A 72 -11.31 1.08 -10.05
C SER A 72 -12.65 1.73 -9.69
N ASP A 73 -13.01 1.76 -8.39
CA ASP A 73 -14.22 2.40 -7.87
C ASP A 73 -14.02 3.87 -7.46
N GLU A 74 -12.88 4.46 -7.85
CA GLU A 74 -12.40 5.81 -7.49
C GLU A 74 -12.07 6.02 -6.01
N SER A 75 -12.23 5.01 -5.15
CA SER A 75 -11.70 5.05 -3.79
C SER A 75 -10.17 5.21 -3.86
N PHE A 76 -9.61 5.98 -2.94
CA PHE A 76 -8.20 6.34 -3.01
C PHE A 76 -7.50 6.31 -1.66
N ILE A 77 -6.17 6.24 -1.70
CA ILE A 77 -5.34 6.44 -0.52
C ILE A 77 -4.15 7.34 -0.89
N THR A 78 -3.87 8.33 -0.05
CA THR A 78 -2.72 9.23 -0.22
C THR A 78 -1.50 8.67 0.49
N ARG A 79 -0.33 9.19 0.13
CA ARG A 79 0.92 8.89 0.82
C ARG A 79 0.84 9.07 2.34
N ASP A 80 0.24 10.16 2.82
CA ASP A 80 0.09 10.40 4.26
C ASP A 80 -0.82 9.36 4.93
N GLN A 81 -1.87 8.93 4.24
CA GLN A 81 -2.75 7.87 4.73
C GLN A 81 -2.03 6.51 4.75
N ILE A 82 -1.22 6.20 3.74
CA ILE A 82 -0.36 4.99 3.73
C ILE A 82 0.60 5.02 4.93
N ASN A 83 1.26 6.15 5.17
CA ASN A 83 2.15 6.33 6.33
C ASN A 83 1.41 6.09 7.65
N LYS A 84 0.20 6.64 7.78
CA LYS A 84 -0.64 6.47 8.97
C LYS A 84 -1.10 5.03 9.17
N VAL A 85 -1.52 4.34 8.12
CA VAL A 85 -1.90 2.92 8.15
C VAL A 85 -0.73 2.06 8.64
N ILE A 86 0.47 2.29 8.11
CA ILE A 86 1.67 1.55 8.53
C ILE A 86 2.02 1.85 10.00
N GLN A 87 1.88 3.11 10.44
CA GLN A 87 2.11 3.49 11.83
C GLN A 87 1.11 2.81 12.79
N ASP A 88 -0.17 2.84 12.44
CA ASP A 88 -1.25 2.28 13.25
C ASP A 88 -1.15 0.76 13.33
N LEU A 89 -0.82 0.11 12.21
CA LEU A 89 -0.57 -1.32 12.18
C LEU A 89 0.59 -1.70 13.11
N ASN A 90 1.72 -1.00 13.03
CA ASN A 90 2.87 -1.28 13.89
C ASN A 90 2.55 -1.08 15.37
N SER A 91 1.76 -0.04 15.69
CA SER A 91 1.33 0.24 17.07
C SER A 91 0.40 -0.86 17.58
N TYR A 92 -0.64 -1.20 16.82
CA TYR A 92 -1.57 -2.28 17.17
C TYR A 92 -0.84 -3.62 17.33
N ALA A 93 0.08 -3.95 16.42
CA ALA A 93 0.85 -5.18 16.50
C ALA A 93 1.77 -5.22 17.73
N ASN A 94 2.38 -4.10 18.10
CA ASN A 94 3.21 -4.01 19.31
C ASN A 94 2.37 -4.23 20.58
N ASP A 95 1.24 -3.53 20.69
CA ASP A 95 0.34 -3.60 21.85
C ASP A 95 -0.25 -5.00 22.05
N ASN A 96 -0.43 -5.76 20.96
CA ASN A 96 -1.03 -7.08 20.96
C ASN A 96 -0.02 -8.23 20.74
N ALA A 97 1.28 -7.94 20.77
CA ALA A 97 2.36 -8.91 20.54
C ALA A 97 2.21 -9.75 19.24
N ILE A 98 1.78 -9.12 18.14
CA ILE A 98 1.57 -9.75 16.83
C ILE A 98 2.85 -9.67 16.00
N ASN A 99 3.26 -10.80 15.41
CA ASN A 99 4.37 -10.84 14.45
C ASN A 99 3.89 -10.48 13.04
N LEU A 100 4.24 -9.29 12.56
CA LEU A 100 3.91 -8.79 11.22
C LEU A 100 4.71 -9.45 10.08
N ASN A 101 5.65 -10.35 10.37
CA ASN A 101 6.34 -11.12 9.32
C ASN A 101 5.54 -12.36 8.87
N ASN A 102 4.43 -12.69 9.54
CA ASN A 102 3.54 -13.77 9.14
C ASN A 102 2.33 -13.21 8.37
N PRO A 103 2.21 -13.45 7.04
CA PRO A 103 1.09 -12.97 6.24
C PRO A 103 -0.29 -13.42 6.73
N ASP A 104 -0.37 -14.59 7.37
CA ASP A 104 -1.64 -15.13 7.89
C ASP A 104 -2.20 -14.28 9.03
N ASN A 105 -1.35 -13.53 9.73
CA ASN A 105 -1.78 -12.63 10.81
C ASN A 105 -2.51 -11.39 10.28
N PHE A 106 -2.33 -11.02 8.99
CA PHE A 106 -2.98 -9.85 8.40
C PHE A 106 -4.44 -10.17 8.04
N LYS A 107 -4.64 -11.17 7.18
CA LYS A 107 -5.96 -11.48 6.62
C LYS A 107 -6.91 -12.07 7.65
N ASN A 108 -6.40 -12.79 8.63
CA ASN A 108 -7.24 -13.45 9.65
C ASN A 108 -7.50 -12.57 10.88
N ASN A 109 -6.94 -11.36 10.95
CA ASN A 109 -7.19 -10.42 12.03
C ASN A 109 -8.11 -9.28 11.55
N PRO A 110 -9.39 -9.25 11.98
CA PRO A 110 -10.36 -8.25 11.51
C PRO A 110 -9.97 -6.82 11.90
N ASP A 111 -9.28 -6.60 13.02
CA ASP A 111 -8.84 -5.27 13.45
C ASP A 111 -7.73 -4.76 12.53
N ILE A 112 -6.80 -5.63 12.12
CA ILE A 112 -5.77 -5.28 11.12
C ILE A 112 -6.42 -4.90 9.80
N MET A 113 -7.38 -5.70 9.33
CA MET A 113 -8.13 -5.38 8.10
C MET A 113 -8.89 -4.06 8.21
N GLN A 114 -9.42 -3.73 9.39
CA GLN A 114 -10.08 -2.46 9.65
C GLN A 114 -9.11 -1.27 9.60
N ILE A 115 -7.88 -1.42 10.13
CA ILE A 115 -6.83 -0.39 10.03
C ILE A 115 -6.54 -0.07 8.57
N TYR A 116 -6.36 -1.09 7.72
CA TYR A 116 -6.15 -0.90 6.28
C TYR A 116 -7.36 -0.24 5.62
N ALA A 117 -8.56 -0.78 5.84
CA ALA A 117 -9.78 -0.29 5.20
C ALA A 117 -10.09 1.18 5.56
N ASN A 118 -9.77 1.62 6.78
CA ASN A 118 -9.96 3.00 7.24
C ASN A 118 -8.96 4.00 6.65
N GLY A 119 -7.85 3.52 6.08
CA GLY A 119 -6.89 4.38 5.39
C GLY A 119 -7.43 4.99 4.09
N TRP A 120 -8.40 4.33 3.46
CA TRP A 120 -8.94 4.72 2.16
C TRP A 120 -10.01 5.80 2.29
N GLY A 121 -9.89 6.83 1.44
CA GLY A 121 -10.93 7.82 1.18
C GLY A 121 -11.91 7.36 0.08
N LYS A 122 -13.00 8.12 -0.05
CA LYS A 122 -13.96 8.06 -1.16
C LYS A 122 -13.91 9.35 -1.95
#